data_AF-A0A4P7AGX9-F1
#
_entry.id   AF-A0A4P7AGX9-F1
#
_cell.length_a   1.000
_cell.length_b   1.000
_cell.length_c   1.000
_cell.angle_alpha   90.00
_cell.angle_beta   90.00
_cell.angle_gamma   90.00
#
_symmetry.space_group_name_H-M   'P 1'
#
loop_
_entity.id
_entity.type
_entity.pdbx_description
1 polymer ?
#
loop_
_entity_poly.entity_id
_entity_poly.type
_entity_poly.pdbx_seq_one_letter_code
_entity_poly.pdbx_strand_id
1 'polypeptide(L)'
;MKHKGWEYYSHIPRDIISNEVYMLLSLFGSENKYLKLLEKRWFEKKDTTDFREYMEIAFEQTEVSEKKEVDRDSLSCLLRLMAICDTFSDYEYIYDMSKKIYDDPKIQDKDLRLYDYSFIELVVTIYDALVNEFNDLTVIAKYKPITKEIIDEVVKLSSFINDSKKVIQKTYLINDLISDLLDLLEDDSENKYEFEHSEEVILYNFAIYYSTKFYFALLLREKIIAEEEKITRTIIEENKPLIEEDGMRMSETVMLNEEAKEIFYKTLKN
;
A
#
# COMPACT_ATOMS: atom_id res chain seq x y z
N MET A 1 15.90 27.27 0.28
CA MET A 1 14.76 26.63 0.97
C MET A 1 15.34 25.49 1.80
N LYS A 2 15.06 25.42 3.11
CA LYS A 2 15.75 24.48 4.04
C LYS A 2 15.21 23.04 3.95
N HIS A 3 13.96 22.88 3.56
CA HIS A 3 13.27 21.59 3.38
C HIS A 3 12.65 21.51 1.98
N LYS A 4 12.70 20.32 1.36
CA LYS A 4 12.07 20.04 0.04
C LYS A 4 10.55 20.00 0.19
N GLY A 5 9.81 20.46 -0.81
CA GLY A 5 8.36 20.26 -0.88
C GLY A 5 8.01 18.87 -1.43
N TRP A 6 6.76 18.47 -1.28
CA TRP A 6 6.28 17.17 -1.76
C TRP A 6 6.45 16.99 -3.27
N GLU A 7 6.39 18.09 -4.03
CA GLU A 7 6.60 18.09 -5.48
C GLU A 7 7.90 17.38 -5.89
N TYR A 8 8.92 17.44 -5.02
CA TYR A 8 10.20 16.76 -5.22
C TYR A 8 10.05 15.23 -5.27
N TYR A 9 9.24 14.64 -4.38
CA TYR A 9 9.06 13.20 -4.24
C TYR A 9 7.86 12.66 -5.02
N SER A 10 7.02 13.53 -5.58
CA SER A 10 5.78 13.17 -6.29
C SER A 10 5.91 12.15 -7.42
N HIS A 11 7.12 11.95 -7.96
CA HIS A 11 7.40 10.92 -8.95
C HIS A 11 7.41 9.49 -8.36
N ILE A 12 7.81 9.34 -7.08
CA ILE A 12 7.93 8.03 -6.42
C ILE A 12 6.56 7.31 -6.36
N PRO A 13 5.47 7.93 -5.86
CA PRO A 13 4.13 7.34 -5.91
C PRO A 13 3.71 6.88 -7.30
N ARG A 14 4.00 7.68 -8.34
CA ARG A 14 3.60 7.39 -9.72
C ARG A 14 4.34 6.17 -10.28
N ASP A 15 5.63 6.06 -9.97
CA ASP A 15 6.43 4.90 -10.37
C ASP A 15 5.92 3.64 -9.66
N ILE A 16 5.61 3.73 -8.36
CA ILE A 16 5.07 2.60 -7.59
C ILE A 16 3.71 2.15 -8.13
N ILE A 17 2.76 3.07 -8.38
CA ILE A 17 1.44 2.71 -8.95
C ILE A 17 1.61 2.07 -10.33
N SER A 18 2.49 2.63 -11.18
CA SER A 18 2.75 2.08 -12.51
C SER A 18 3.25 0.64 -12.44
N ASN A 19 4.16 0.38 -11.51
CA ASN A 19 4.68 -0.96 -11.27
C ASN A 19 3.60 -1.92 -10.78
N GLU A 20 2.76 -1.49 -9.83
CA GLU A 20 1.72 -2.35 -9.28
C GLU A 20 0.63 -2.66 -10.32
N VAL A 21 0.15 -1.66 -11.06
CA VAL A 21 -0.82 -1.86 -12.15
C VAL A 21 -0.29 -2.88 -13.17
N TYR A 22 0.99 -2.78 -13.52
CA TYR A 22 1.65 -3.71 -14.42
C TYR A 22 1.74 -5.13 -13.84
N MET A 23 2.12 -5.28 -12.57
CA MET A 23 2.20 -6.57 -11.89
C MET A 23 0.83 -7.25 -11.80
N LEU A 24 -0.21 -6.51 -11.40
CA LEU A 24 -1.57 -7.05 -11.30
C LEU A 24 -2.10 -7.54 -12.66
N LEU A 25 -1.91 -6.75 -13.74
CA LEU A 25 -2.31 -7.17 -15.08
C LEU A 25 -1.58 -8.44 -15.54
N SER A 26 -0.31 -8.57 -15.17
CA SER A 26 0.52 -9.73 -15.54
C SER A 26 0.10 -10.99 -14.79
N LEU A 27 -0.30 -10.86 -13.52
CA LEU A 27 -0.72 -11.97 -12.65
C LEU A 27 -2.13 -12.46 -12.99
N PHE A 28 -3.08 -11.54 -13.12
CA PHE A 28 -4.49 -11.86 -13.36
C PHE A 28 -4.86 -11.95 -14.85
N GLY A 29 -3.88 -11.68 -15.72
CA GLY A 29 -3.98 -11.87 -17.16
C GLY A 29 -4.64 -10.71 -17.90
N SER A 30 -4.31 -10.61 -19.18
CA SER A 30 -4.85 -9.58 -20.07
C SER A 30 -6.36 -9.72 -20.25
N GLU A 31 -6.99 -10.87 -20.03
CA GLU A 31 -8.44 -11.02 -20.24
C GLU A 31 -9.32 -10.39 -19.14
N ASN A 32 -8.75 -9.94 -18.02
CA ASN A 32 -9.52 -9.22 -17.00
C ASN A 32 -9.93 -7.82 -17.50
N LYS A 33 -11.22 -7.67 -17.84
CA LYS A 33 -11.82 -6.42 -18.37
C LYS A 33 -11.65 -5.25 -17.41
N TYR A 34 -11.80 -5.48 -16.09
CA TYR A 34 -11.64 -4.44 -15.09
C TYR A 34 -10.20 -3.91 -15.05
N LEU A 35 -9.21 -4.81 -14.97
CA LEU A 35 -7.79 -4.43 -14.96
C LEU A 35 -7.35 -3.73 -16.25
N LYS A 36 -7.83 -4.16 -17.43
CA LYS A 36 -7.58 -3.46 -18.70
C LYS A 36 -8.09 -2.00 -18.67
N LEU A 37 -9.24 -1.75 -18.05
CA LEU A 37 -9.78 -0.40 -17.91
C LEU A 37 -8.90 0.46 -16.99
N LEU A 38 -8.43 -0.12 -15.87
CA LEU A 38 -7.54 0.57 -14.94
C LEU A 38 -6.18 0.88 -15.56
N GLU A 39 -5.56 -0.11 -16.21
CA GLU A 39 -4.30 0.04 -16.94
C GLU A 39 -4.38 1.20 -17.91
N LYS A 40 -5.38 1.16 -18.80
CA LYS A 40 -5.59 2.20 -19.80
C LYS A 40 -5.74 3.57 -19.14
N ARG A 41 -6.56 3.68 -18.10
CA ARG A 41 -6.79 4.97 -17.41
C ARG A 41 -5.52 5.50 -16.77
N TRP A 42 -4.79 4.65 -16.06
CA TRP A 42 -3.57 5.03 -15.38
C TRP A 42 -2.52 5.53 -16.36
N PHE A 43 -2.24 4.78 -17.43
CA PHE A 43 -1.19 5.19 -18.39
C PHE A 43 -1.60 6.34 -19.30
N GLU A 44 -2.89 6.62 -19.48
CA GLU A 44 -3.36 7.81 -20.20
C GLU A 44 -3.20 9.11 -19.40
N LYS A 45 -3.38 9.07 -18.07
CA LYS A 45 -3.44 10.28 -17.24
C LYS A 45 -2.33 10.42 -16.21
N LYS A 46 -1.86 9.32 -15.63
CA LYS A 46 -0.88 9.28 -14.52
C LYS A 46 -1.24 10.25 -13.37
N ASP A 47 -2.53 10.36 -13.07
CA ASP A 47 -3.10 11.22 -12.04
C ASP A 47 -3.76 10.37 -10.96
N THR A 48 -3.26 10.45 -9.73
CA THR A 48 -3.67 9.58 -8.62
C THR A 48 -5.11 9.82 -8.19
N THR A 49 -5.56 11.08 -8.14
CA THR A 49 -6.92 11.42 -7.71
C THR A 49 -7.94 10.92 -8.71
N ASP A 50 -7.73 11.22 -10.00
CA ASP A 50 -8.58 10.73 -11.08
C ASP A 50 -8.59 9.20 -11.16
N PHE A 51 -7.43 8.57 -10.96
CA PHE A 51 -7.33 7.12 -10.98
C PHE A 51 -8.11 6.48 -9.83
N ARG A 52 -7.99 7.04 -8.61
CA ARG A 52 -8.70 6.57 -7.42
C ARG A 52 -10.22 6.67 -7.57
N GLU A 53 -10.73 7.76 -8.12
CA GLU A 53 -12.16 7.94 -8.40
C GLU A 53 -12.64 6.98 -9.49
N TYR A 54 -11.82 6.77 -10.52
CA TYR A 54 -12.17 5.91 -11.65
C TYR A 54 -12.28 4.43 -11.28
N MET A 55 -11.50 3.95 -10.31
CA MET A 55 -11.51 2.54 -9.89
C MET A 55 -12.91 2.05 -9.51
N GLU A 56 -13.61 2.81 -8.65
CA GLU A 56 -14.95 2.45 -8.19
C GLU A 56 -15.96 2.47 -9.33
N ILE A 57 -15.86 3.48 -10.21
CA ILE A 57 -16.74 3.61 -11.40
C ILE A 57 -16.53 2.41 -12.33
N ALA A 58 -15.28 2.05 -12.61
CA ALA A 58 -14.97 0.93 -13.48
C ALA A 58 -15.43 -0.40 -12.86
N PHE A 59 -15.22 -0.59 -11.55
CA PHE A 59 -15.60 -1.81 -10.85
C PHE A 59 -17.12 -2.01 -10.83
N GLU A 60 -17.88 -0.95 -10.53
CA GLU A 60 -19.35 -0.98 -10.56
C GLU A 60 -19.87 -1.39 -11.95
N GLN A 61 -19.24 -0.86 -13.01
CA GLN A 61 -19.63 -1.16 -14.40
C GLN A 61 -19.28 -2.59 -14.82
N THR A 62 -18.15 -3.15 -14.38
CA THR A 62 -17.66 -4.44 -14.86
C THR A 62 -18.04 -5.63 -13.97
N GLU A 63 -18.11 -5.43 -12.67
CA GLU A 63 -18.32 -6.50 -11.69
C GLU A 63 -19.74 -6.47 -11.12
N VAL A 64 -20.24 -5.29 -10.71
CA VAL A 64 -21.52 -5.21 -9.98
C VAL A 64 -22.73 -5.17 -10.93
N SER A 65 -22.67 -4.35 -11.97
CA SER A 65 -23.78 -4.17 -12.91
C SER A 65 -23.96 -5.34 -13.89
N GLU A 66 -22.85 -6.01 -14.24
CA GLU A 66 -22.82 -7.04 -15.28
C GLU A 66 -22.89 -8.48 -14.72
N LYS A 67 -22.52 -8.70 -13.45
CA LYS A 67 -22.41 -10.04 -12.86
C LYS A 67 -23.29 -10.21 -11.62
N LYS A 68 -23.69 -11.45 -11.37
CA LYS A 68 -24.43 -11.83 -10.16
C LYS A 68 -23.49 -12.02 -8.95
N GLU A 69 -22.26 -12.41 -9.23
CA GLU A 69 -21.20 -12.70 -8.27
C GLU A 69 -19.95 -11.91 -8.70
N VAL A 70 -19.28 -11.33 -7.71
CA VAL A 70 -18.08 -10.51 -7.92
C VAL A 70 -16.87 -11.44 -8.01
N ASP A 71 -16.01 -11.19 -9.00
CA ASP A 71 -14.75 -11.89 -9.13
C ASP A 71 -13.78 -11.48 -8.00
N ARG A 72 -13.27 -12.47 -7.25
CA ARG A 72 -12.38 -12.24 -6.10
C ARG A 72 -11.13 -11.47 -6.51
N ASP A 73 -10.50 -11.84 -7.62
CA ASP A 73 -9.25 -11.22 -8.07
C ASP A 73 -9.48 -9.75 -8.44
N SER A 74 -10.61 -9.45 -9.08
CA SER A 74 -11.03 -8.08 -9.39
C SER A 74 -11.29 -7.26 -8.12
N LEU A 75 -11.91 -7.84 -7.10
CA LEU A 75 -12.11 -7.20 -5.79
C LEU A 75 -10.77 -6.95 -5.07
N SER A 76 -9.89 -7.94 -5.05
CA SER A 76 -8.53 -7.80 -4.48
C SER A 76 -7.75 -6.69 -5.19
N CYS A 77 -7.85 -6.60 -6.52
CA CYS A 77 -7.25 -5.52 -7.30
C CYS A 77 -7.83 -4.15 -6.96
N LEU A 78 -9.16 -4.04 -6.83
CA LEU A 78 -9.83 -2.80 -6.41
C LEU A 78 -9.29 -2.35 -5.05
N LEU A 79 -9.36 -3.21 -4.04
CA LEU A 79 -8.97 -2.88 -2.67
C LEU A 79 -7.49 -2.49 -2.58
N ARG A 80 -6.62 -3.23 -3.27
CA ARG A 80 -5.18 -2.96 -3.29
C ARG A 80 -4.87 -1.61 -3.94
N LEU A 81 -5.40 -1.35 -5.14
CA LEU A 81 -5.12 -0.11 -5.86
C LEU A 81 -5.73 1.12 -5.17
N MET A 82 -6.91 0.97 -4.56
CA MET A 82 -7.50 2.01 -3.70
C MET A 82 -6.60 2.31 -2.51
N ALA A 83 -6.19 1.28 -1.76
CA ALA A 83 -5.34 1.44 -0.59
C ALA A 83 -4.00 2.12 -0.91
N ILE A 84 -3.41 1.83 -2.07
CA ILE A 84 -2.19 2.50 -2.55
C ILE A 84 -2.44 4.00 -2.76
N CYS A 85 -3.48 4.34 -3.51
CA CYS A 85 -3.80 5.73 -3.81
C CYS A 85 -4.17 6.52 -2.55
N ASP A 86 -4.93 5.91 -1.64
CA ASP A 86 -5.30 6.48 -0.35
C ASP A 86 -4.03 6.75 0.48
N THR A 87 -3.13 5.76 0.60
CA THR A 87 -1.87 5.90 1.33
C THR A 87 -1.00 7.03 0.80
N PHE A 88 -0.89 7.18 -0.51
CA PHE A 88 -0.07 8.24 -1.11
C PHE A 88 -0.70 9.62 -0.99
N SER A 89 -2.03 9.71 -1.10
CA SER A 89 -2.76 10.96 -0.90
C SER A 89 -2.70 11.41 0.57
N ASP A 90 -2.86 10.46 1.50
CA ASP A 90 -2.72 10.68 2.94
C ASP A 90 -1.29 11.16 3.27
N TYR A 91 -0.26 10.50 2.72
CA TYR A 91 1.13 10.90 2.95
C TYR A 91 1.44 12.29 2.39
N GLU A 92 0.98 12.60 1.18
CA GLU A 92 1.14 13.94 0.57
C GLU A 92 0.57 15.03 1.48
N TYR A 93 -0.67 14.84 1.92
CA TYR A 93 -1.32 15.78 2.82
C TYR A 93 -0.56 15.95 4.14
N ILE A 94 -0.17 14.83 4.77
CA ILE A 94 0.59 14.84 6.03
C ILE A 94 1.97 15.46 5.86
N TYR A 95 2.64 15.20 4.74
CA TYR A 95 3.95 15.77 4.42
C TYR A 95 3.86 17.29 4.29
N ASP A 96 2.85 17.80 3.58
CA ASP A 96 2.64 19.24 3.43
C ASP A 96 2.31 19.92 4.76
N MET A 97 1.55 19.27 5.64
CA MET A 97 1.28 19.80 6.99
C MET A 97 2.55 19.78 7.84
N SER A 98 3.29 18.67 7.82
CA SER A 98 4.57 18.53 8.52
C SER A 98 5.58 19.55 8.03
N LYS A 99 5.62 19.84 6.74
CA LYS A 99 6.52 20.85 6.17
C LYS A 99 6.23 22.24 6.72
N LYS A 100 4.95 22.61 6.92
CA LYS A 100 4.58 23.90 7.54
C LYS A 100 5.15 24.02 8.96
N ILE A 101 5.12 22.92 9.73
CA ILE A 101 5.74 22.83 11.07
C ILE A 101 7.28 22.95 10.94
N TYR A 102 7.87 22.29 9.95
CA TYR A 102 9.31 22.30 9.69
C TYR A 102 9.85 23.64 9.20
N ASP A 103 9.03 24.44 8.54
CA ASP A 103 9.38 25.79 8.11
C ASP A 103 9.11 26.85 9.20
N ASP A 104 8.36 26.53 10.28
CA ASP A 104 8.12 27.47 11.38
C ASP A 104 9.42 27.73 12.19
N PRO A 105 9.93 28.99 12.21
CA PRO A 105 11.14 29.35 12.93
C PRO A 105 10.99 29.31 14.47
N LYS A 106 9.77 29.21 15.00
CA LYS A 106 9.49 29.09 16.44
C LYS A 106 9.71 27.67 16.97
N ILE A 107 9.74 26.68 16.09
CA ILE A 107 9.94 25.28 16.44
C ILE A 107 11.43 24.97 16.30
N GLN A 108 12.14 25.00 17.45
CA GLN A 108 13.60 24.98 17.50
C GLN A 108 14.22 23.57 17.53
N ASP A 109 13.48 22.55 17.94
CA ASP A 109 13.96 21.16 17.93
C ASP A 109 13.12 20.31 16.98
N LYS A 110 13.81 19.67 16.04
CA LYS A 110 13.24 18.75 15.05
C LYS A 110 14.17 17.55 15.01
N ASP A 111 13.91 16.60 15.90
CA ASP A 111 14.76 15.41 16.10
C ASP A 111 14.75 14.47 14.89
N LEU A 112 13.68 14.53 14.08
CA LEU A 112 13.50 13.69 12.92
C LEU A 112 13.67 14.48 11.62
N ARG A 113 14.02 13.76 10.55
CA ARG A 113 13.90 14.32 9.20
C ARG A 113 12.43 14.45 8.84
N LEU A 114 12.11 15.45 8.02
CA LEU A 114 10.72 15.77 7.64
C LEU A 114 9.95 14.55 7.11
N TYR A 115 10.57 13.72 6.26
CA TYR A 115 9.93 12.52 5.72
C TYR A 115 9.70 11.43 6.78
N ASP A 116 10.59 11.27 7.77
CA ASP A 116 10.44 10.30 8.86
C ASP A 116 9.34 10.76 9.83
N TYR A 117 9.30 12.06 10.13
CA TYR A 117 8.21 12.64 10.92
C TYR A 117 6.85 12.42 10.22
N SER A 118 6.76 12.77 8.94
CA SER A 118 5.54 12.59 8.15
C SER A 118 5.11 11.12 8.05
N PHE A 119 6.09 10.20 7.96
CA PHE A 119 5.82 8.77 7.96
C PHE A 119 5.24 8.29 9.28
N ILE A 120 5.77 8.74 10.42
CA ILE A 120 5.24 8.36 11.73
C ILE A 120 3.80 8.88 11.89
N GLU A 121 3.53 10.13 11.50
CA GLU A 121 2.16 10.68 11.52
C GLU A 121 1.20 9.90 10.61
N LEU A 122 1.67 9.44 9.43
CA LEU A 122 0.89 8.55 8.57
C LEU A 122 0.59 7.21 9.25
N VAL A 123 1.62 6.54 9.79
CA VAL A 123 1.44 5.26 10.50
C VAL A 123 0.49 5.42 11.68
N VAL A 124 0.54 6.57 12.36
CA VAL A 124 -0.40 6.93 13.43
C VAL A 124 -1.84 6.93 12.93
N THR A 125 -2.07 7.62 11.82
CA THR A 125 -3.37 7.72 11.17
C THR A 125 -3.88 6.35 10.69
N ILE A 126 -3.01 5.54 10.08
CA ILE A 126 -3.37 4.19 9.61
C ILE A 126 -3.77 3.30 10.78
N TYR A 127 -3.02 3.33 11.88
CA TYR A 127 -3.34 2.46 13.02
C TYR A 127 -4.65 2.87 13.69
N ASP A 128 -4.92 4.17 13.84
CA ASP A 128 -6.15 4.66 14.46
C ASP A 128 -7.37 4.19 13.65
N ALA A 129 -7.28 4.28 12.32
CA ALA A 129 -8.30 3.76 11.42
C ALA A 129 -8.47 2.23 11.56
N LEU A 130 -7.36 1.48 11.57
CA LEU A 130 -7.36 0.03 11.71
C LEU A 130 -8.08 -0.41 12.98
N VAL A 131 -7.73 0.16 14.13
CA VAL A 131 -8.32 -0.20 15.42
C VAL A 131 -9.82 0.11 15.44
N ASN A 132 -10.21 1.28 14.91
CA ASN A 132 -11.60 1.68 14.85
C ASN A 132 -12.42 0.72 14.00
N GLU A 133 -11.97 0.41 12.78
CA GLU A 133 -12.67 -0.50 11.89
C GLU A 133 -12.67 -1.94 12.41
N PHE A 134 -11.59 -2.39 13.05
CA PHE A 134 -11.53 -3.72 13.62
C PHE A 134 -12.56 -3.96 14.73
N ASN A 135 -12.89 -2.92 15.52
CA ASN A 135 -13.90 -3.03 16.58
C ASN A 135 -15.30 -3.38 16.06
N ASP A 136 -15.58 -3.08 14.79
CA ASP A 136 -16.86 -3.37 14.15
C ASP A 136 -16.88 -4.75 13.47
N LEU A 137 -15.74 -5.46 13.43
CA LEU A 137 -15.63 -6.76 12.78
C LEU A 137 -16.07 -7.92 13.68
N THR A 138 -16.85 -8.83 13.10
CA THR A 138 -17.12 -10.14 13.71
C THR A 138 -16.09 -11.15 13.21
N VAL A 139 -15.17 -11.56 14.08
CA VAL A 139 -14.09 -12.50 13.73
C VAL A 139 -14.44 -13.93 14.14
N ILE A 140 -14.39 -14.86 13.17
CA ILE A 140 -14.61 -16.29 13.37
C ILE A 140 -13.52 -16.89 14.25
N ALA A 141 -13.88 -17.89 15.06
CA ALA A 141 -13.00 -18.51 16.05
C ALA A 141 -11.62 -18.93 15.50
N LYS A 142 -11.57 -19.43 14.25
CA LYS A 142 -10.34 -19.83 13.55
C LYS A 142 -9.32 -18.69 13.47
N TYR A 143 -9.75 -17.46 13.19
CA TYR A 143 -8.89 -16.30 12.96
C TYR A 143 -8.64 -15.44 14.21
N LYS A 144 -9.32 -15.72 15.33
CA LYS A 144 -9.16 -14.95 16.58
C LYS A 144 -7.73 -14.88 17.12
N PRO A 145 -6.90 -15.95 17.08
CA PRO A 145 -5.55 -15.87 17.63
C PRO A 145 -4.69 -14.82 16.92
N ILE A 146 -4.62 -14.88 15.59
CA ILE A 146 -3.78 -13.98 14.78
C ILE A 146 -4.33 -12.55 14.77
N THR A 147 -5.65 -12.37 14.65
CA THR A 147 -6.26 -11.04 14.68
C THR A 147 -6.06 -10.35 16.03
N LYS A 148 -6.09 -11.10 17.14
CA LYS A 148 -5.74 -10.56 18.45
C LYS A 148 -4.28 -10.13 18.51
N GLU A 149 -3.36 -10.92 17.97
CA GLU A 149 -1.94 -10.58 17.93
C GLU A 149 -1.68 -9.29 17.13
N ILE A 150 -2.31 -9.14 15.96
CA ILE A 150 -2.26 -7.90 15.16
C ILE A 150 -2.68 -6.70 16.00
N ILE A 151 -3.84 -6.77 16.67
CA ILE A 151 -4.35 -5.67 17.49
C ILE A 151 -3.46 -5.38 18.69
N ASP A 152 -2.96 -6.41 19.38
CA ASP A 152 -2.05 -6.24 20.51
C ASP A 152 -0.75 -5.53 20.08
N GLU A 153 -0.21 -5.84 18.89
CA GLU A 153 0.97 -5.17 18.34
C GLU A 153 0.68 -3.73 17.86
N VAL A 154 -0.47 -3.50 17.23
CA VAL A 154 -0.93 -2.17 16.84
C VAL A 154 -1.10 -1.26 18.06
N VAL A 155 -1.74 -1.74 19.13
CA VAL A 155 -1.94 -0.95 20.36
C VAL A 155 -0.60 -0.60 21.01
N LYS A 156 0.38 -1.50 20.97
CA LYS A 156 1.75 -1.24 21.47
C LYS A 156 2.44 -0.12 20.69
N LEU A 157 2.11 0.11 19.42
CA LEU A 157 2.73 1.16 18.61
C LEU A 157 2.56 2.56 19.24
N SER A 158 1.41 2.85 19.85
CA SER A 158 1.15 4.10 20.58
C SER A 158 2.18 4.39 21.69
N SER A 159 2.74 3.34 22.31
CA SER A 159 3.76 3.46 23.35
C SER A 159 5.16 3.78 22.82
N PHE A 160 5.37 3.66 21.51
CA PHE A 160 6.65 3.86 20.83
C PHE A 160 6.68 5.10 19.95
N ILE A 161 5.64 5.93 19.93
CA ILE A 161 5.52 7.08 19.01
C ILE A 161 6.73 8.05 19.06
N ASN A 162 7.40 8.13 20.22
CA ASN A 162 8.60 8.96 20.42
C ASN A 162 9.92 8.27 20.00
N ASP A 163 9.89 6.98 19.64
CA ASP A 163 11.03 6.17 19.21
C ASP A 163 10.81 5.73 17.76
N SER A 164 11.18 6.59 16.82
CA SER A 164 10.95 6.39 15.37
C SER A 164 11.44 5.04 14.87
N LYS A 165 12.61 4.59 15.34
CA LYS A 165 13.18 3.30 14.95
C LYS A 165 12.27 2.14 15.36
N LYS A 166 11.70 2.19 16.57
CA LYS A 166 10.74 1.17 17.02
C LYS A 166 9.43 1.24 16.28
N VAL A 167 8.92 2.44 15.95
CA VAL A 167 7.71 2.59 15.12
C VAL A 167 7.91 1.89 13.78
N ILE A 168 9.02 2.16 13.08
CA ILE A 168 9.34 1.53 11.80
C ILE A 168 9.38 0.00 11.95
N GLN A 169 10.15 -0.52 12.91
CA GLN A 169 10.25 -1.97 13.16
C GLN A 169 8.90 -2.62 13.45
N LYS A 170 8.04 -1.94 14.22
CA LYS A 170 6.70 -2.44 14.51
C LYS A 170 5.78 -2.38 13.31
N THR A 171 5.95 -1.40 12.44
CA THR A 171 5.18 -1.29 11.19
C THR A 171 5.46 -2.48 10.27
N TYR A 172 6.73 -2.91 10.13
CA TYR A 172 7.05 -4.16 9.41
C TYR A 172 6.40 -5.38 10.05
N LEU A 173 6.53 -5.55 11.37
CA LEU A 173 5.93 -6.68 12.08
C LEU A 173 4.40 -6.75 11.89
N ILE A 174 3.71 -5.60 11.97
CA ILE A 174 2.26 -5.54 11.76
C ILE A 174 1.91 -5.92 10.32
N ASN A 175 2.66 -5.44 9.34
CA ASN A 175 2.48 -5.83 7.94
C ASN A 175 2.62 -7.35 7.76
N ASP A 176 3.67 -7.94 8.34
CA ASP A 176 3.93 -9.38 8.26
C ASP A 176 2.78 -10.19 8.90
N LEU A 177 2.29 -9.79 10.07
CA LEU A 177 1.16 -10.45 10.74
C LEU A 177 -0.15 -10.37 9.94
N ILE A 178 -0.40 -9.25 9.24
CA ILE A 178 -1.57 -9.14 8.37
C ILE A 178 -1.40 -10.01 7.12
N SER A 179 -0.18 -10.11 6.58
CA SER A 179 0.13 -11.04 5.49
C SER A 179 -0.08 -12.50 5.91
N ASP A 180 0.36 -12.89 7.10
CA ASP A 180 0.09 -14.23 7.66
C ASP A 180 -1.43 -14.48 7.81
N LEU A 181 -2.21 -13.45 8.13
CA LEU A 181 -3.68 -13.55 8.16
C LEU A 181 -4.26 -13.75 6.76
N LEU A 182 -3.74 -13.07 5.74
CA LEU A 182 -4.14 -13.28 4.35
C LEU A 182 -3.84 -14.72 3.90
N ASP A 183 -2.65 -15.23 4.20
CA ASP A 183 -2.29 -16.62 3.88
C ASP A 183 -3.25 -17.62 4.53
N LEU A 184 -3.67 -17.38 5.78
CA LEU A 184 -4.66 -18.22 6.46
C LEU A 184 -6.09 -18.11 5.90
N LEU A 185 -6.44 -16.97 5.32
CA LEU A 185 -7.73 -16.73 4.65
C LEU A 185 -7.75 -17.34 3.25
N GLU A 186 -6.60 -17.39 2.58
CA GLU A 186 -6.42 -17.99 1.25
C GLU A 186 -6.06 -19.48 1.30
N ASP A 187 -5.76 -20.04 2.49
CA ASP A 187 -5.44 -21.45 2.67
C ASP A 187 -6.60 -22.36 2.25
N ASP A 188 -6.48 -22.87 1.03
CA ASP A 188 -7.39 -23.81 0.39
C ASP A 188 -6.97 -25.28 0.58
N SER A 189 -6.34 -25.61 1.71
CA SER A 189 -5.96 -26.99 2.03
C SER A 189 -7.14 -27.98 2.06
N GLU A 190 -8.39 -27.49 2.09
CA GLU A 190 -9.62 -28.28 1.98
C GLU A 190 -10.20 -28.36 0.54
N ASN A 191 -9.58 -27.74 -0.48
CA ASN A 191 -10.09 -27.57 -1.85
C ASN A 191 -11.49 -26.92 -1.93
N LYS A 192 -11.80 -26.04 -0.98
CA LYS A 192 -12.92 -25.11 -1.00
C LYS A 192 -12.42 -23.77 -1.55
N TYR A 193 -12.57 -23.59 -2.86
CA TYR A 193 -12.24 -22.35 -3.59
C TYR A 193 -13.12 -21.12 -3.21
N GLU A 194 -13.86 -21.18 -2.11
CA GLU A 194 -14.88 -20.20 -1.71
C GLU A 194 -14.86 -20.00 -0.18
N PHE A 195 -15.12 -18.76 0.25
CA PHE A 195 -15.34 -18.46 1.67
C PHE A 195 -16.64 -19.09 2.18
N GLU A 196 -16.63 -19.65 3.38
CA GLU A 196 -17.80 -20.31 3.96
C GLU A 196 -18.76 -19.30 4.59
N HIS A 197 -18.22 -18.17 5.05
CA HIS A 197 -18.95 -17.17 5.81
C HIS A 197 -18.67 -15.75 5.32
N SER A 198 -19.70 -14.89 5.37
CA SER A 198 -19.57 -13.46 5.02
C SER A 198 -18.50 -12.74 5.84
N GLU A 199 -18.32 -13.15 7.08
CA GLU A 199 -17.33 -12.62 8.01
C GLU A 199 -15.90 -12.86 7.54
N GLU A 200 -15.63 -13.95 6.80
CA GLU A 200 -14.32 -14.22 6.21
C GLU A 200 -14.05 -13.28 5.04
N VAL A 201 -15.06 -13.03 4.21
CA VAL A 201 -14.96 -12.06 3.10
C VAL A 201 -14.67 -10.66 3.64
N ILE A 202 -15.38 -10.25 4.69
CA ILE A 202 -15.16 -8.94 5.32
C ILE A 202 -13.75 -8.86 5.92
N LEU A 203 -13.31 -9.91 6.62
CA LEU A 203 -11.97 -9.96 7.22
C LEU A 203 -10.86 -9.97 6.15
N TYR A 204 -11.07 -10.65 5.04
CA TYR A 204 -10.17 -10.65 3.88
C TYR A 204 -10.04 -9.27 3.26
N ASN A 205 -11.17 -8.59 3.03
CA ASN A 205 -11.15 -7.23 2.50
C ASN A 205 -10.42 -6.25 3.43
N PHE A 206 -10.67 -6.35 4.73
CA PHE A 206 -9.98 -5.60 5.76
C PHE A 206 -8.46 -5.87 5.73
N ALA A 207 -8.07 -7.15 5.70
CA ALA A 207 -6.67 -7.55 5.71
C ALA A 207 -5.92 -7.08 4.45
N ILE A 208 -6.52 -7.21 3.25
CA ILE A 208 -5.93 -6.69 2.01
C ILE A 208 -5.70 -5.19 2.11
N TYR A 209 -6.73 -4.45 2.52
CA TYR A 209 -6.66 -3.00 2.56
C TYR A 209 -5.53 -2.53 3.49
N TYR A 210 -5.48 -3.03 4.73
CA TYR A 210 -4.46 -2.60 5.70
C TYR A 210 -3.07 -3.17 5.44
N SER A 211 -2.93 -4.42 4.99
CA SER A 211 -1.62 -4.95 4.54
C SER A 211 -1.06 -4.04 3.44
N THR A 212 -1.90 -3.67 2.48
CA THR A 212 -1.52 -2.76 1.40
C THR A 212 -1.11 -1.38 1.93
N LYS A 213 -1.87 -0.76 2.84
CA LYS A 213 -1.51 0.55 3.39
C LYS A 213 -0.16 0.51 4.12
N PHE A 214 0.09 -0.50 4.95
CA PHE A 214 1.37 -0.61 5.66
C PHE A 214 2.54 -0.87 4.73
N TYR A 215 2.39 -1.83 3.80
CA TYR A 215 3.41 -2.15 2.81
C TYR A 215 3.83 -0.91 2.00
N PHE A 216 2.85 -0.20 1.42
CA PHE A 216 3.15 0.92 0.53
C PHE A 216 3.58 2.18 1.29
N ALA A 217 3.17 2.36 2.54
CA ALA A 217 3.73 3.41 3.40
C ALA A 217 5.23 3.17 3.67
N LEU A 218 5.60 1.93 3.99
CA LEU A 218 7.00 1.54 4.20
C LEU A 218 7.82 1.64 2.91
N LEU A 219 7.30 1.14 1.79
CA LEU A 219 7.97 1.20 0.49
C LEU A 219 8.21 2.65 0.05
N LEU A 220 7.20 3.53 0.21
CA LEU A 220 7.33 4.96 -0.08
C LEU A 220 8.45 5.58 0.77
N ARG A 221 8.49 5.29 2.07
CA ARG A 221 9.55 5.77 2.96
C ARG A 221 10.93 5.31 2.47
N GLU A 222 11.11 4.02 2.19
CA GLU A 222 12.39 3.49 1.73
C GLU A 222 12.85 4.16 0.43
N LYS A 223 11.93 4.36 -0.54
CA LYS A 223 12.24 5.01 -1.82
C LYS A 223 12.62 6.48 -1.64
N ILE A 224 11.95 7.21 -0.74
CA ILE A 224 12.33 8.57 -0.35
C ILE A 224 13.74 8.59 0.24
N ILE A 225 14.06 7.66 1.13
CA ILE A 225 15.41 7.55 1.72
C ILE A 225 16.44 7.27 0.63
N ALA A 226 16.21 6.30 -0.26
CA ALA A 226 17.13 5.99 -1.34
C ALA A 226 17.40 7.21 -2.25
N GLU A 227 16.38 8.01 -2.53
CA GLU A 227 16.53 9.26 -3.28
C GLU A 227 17.35 10.30 -2.51
N GLU A 228 17.13 10.46 -1.19
CA GLU A 228 17.96 11.34 -0.35
C GLU A 228 19.43 10.89 -0.28
N GLU A 229 19.68 9.59 -0.15
CA GLU A 229 21.04 9.02 -0.11
C GLU A 229 21.78 9.26 -1.44
N LYS A 230 21.09 9.09 -2.57
CA LYS A 230 21.64 9.35 -3.90
C LYS A 230 22.09 10.80 -4.07
N ILE A 231 21.33 11.76 -3.55
CA ILE A 231 21.62 13.20 -3.65
C ILE A 231 22.77 13.58 -2.71
N THR A 232 22.67 13.15 -1.45
CA THR A 232 23.61 13.51 -0.38
C THR A 232 24.89 12.68 -0.38
N ARG A 233 24.90 11.58 -1.13
CA ARG A 233 25.98 10.56 -1.15
C ARG A 233 26.32 10.05 0.26
N THR A 234 25.33 10.02 1.14
CA THR A 234 25.47 9.56 2.52
C THR A 234 24.47 8.45 2.73
N ILE A 235 24.90 7.33 3.31
CA ILE A 235 23.97 6.25 3.69
C ILE A 235 23.21 6.70 4.92
N ILE A 236 21.89 6.68 4.81
CA ILE A 236 20.94 7.03 5.85
C ILE A 236 20.47 5.76 6.55
N GLU A 237 20.15 4.72 5.79
CA GLU A 237 19.64 3.45 6.29
C GLU A 237 20.20 2.31 5.44
N GLU A 238 20.96 1.39 6.05
CA GLU A 238 21.62 0.31 5.30
C GLU A 238 20.63 -0.71 4.73
N ASN A 239 19.57 -1.02 5.48
CA ASN A 239 18.61 -2.06 5.11
C ASN A 239 17.31 -1.45 4.56
N LYS A 240 16.91 -1.82 3.35
CA LYS A 240 15.67 -1.36 2.68
C LYS A 240 14.96 -2.55 2.02
N PRO A 241 14.39 -3.47 2.83
CA PRO A 241 13.92 -4.76 2.34
C PRO A 241 12.77 -4.66 1.33
N LEU A 242 11.89 -3.65 1.40
CA LEU A 242 10.77 -3.57 0.47
C LEU A 242 11.18 -3.07 -0.91
N ILE A 243 12.22 -2.25 -1.03
CA ILE A 243 12.82 -1.92 -2.34
C ILE A 243 13.37 -3.18 -3.00
N GLU A 244 14.03 -4.05 -2.22
CA GLU A 244 14.56 -5.32 -2.72
C GLU A 244 13.42 -6.24 -3.15
N GLU A 245 12.40 -6.40 -2.31
CA GLU A 245 11.21 -7.20 -2.60
C GLU A 245 10.44 -6.70 -3.82
N ASP A 246 10.14 -5.38 -3.92
CA ASP A 246 9.51 -4.73 -5.07
C ASP A 246 10.30 -4.99 -6.36
N GLY A 247 11.63 -4.92 -6.28
CA GLY A 247 12.52 -5.27 -7.39
C GLY A 247 12.46 -6.74 -7.80
N MET A 248 12.36 -7.66 -6.83
CA MET A 248 12.20 -9.10 -7.09
C MET A 248 10.84 -9.39 -7.72
N ARG A 249 9.74 -8.90 -7.12
CA ARG A 249 8.37 -9.05 -7.63
C ARG A 249 8.25 -8.55 -9.07
N MET A 250 8.84 -7.40 -9.38
CA MET A 250 8.88 -6.86 -10.74
C MET A 250 9.68 -7.75 -11.69
N SER A 251 10.83 -8.25 -11.25
CA SER A 251 11.68 -9.13 -12.07
C SER A 251 10.98 -10.45 -12.40
N GLU A 252 10.33 -11.07 -11.42
CA GLU A 252 9.52 -12.28 -11.58
C GLU A 252 8.37 -12.04 -12.56
N THR A 253 7.65 -10.93 -12.39
CA THR A 253 6.57 -10.51 -13.30
C THR A 253 7.03 -10.40 -14.75
N VAL A 254 8.18 -9.75 -14.99
CA VAL A 254 8.77 -9.61 -16.34
C VAL A 254 9.17 -10.96 -16.94
N MET A 255 9.48 -11.96 -16.11
CA MET A 255 9.81 -13.31 -16.58
C MET A 255 8.58 -14.14 -16.96
N LEU A 256 7.41 -13.85 -16.40
CA LEU A 256 6.20 -14.64 -16.57
C LEU A 256 5.47 -14.45 -17.91
N ASN A 257 5.66 -13.33 -18.63
CA ASN A 257 4.82 -13.04 -19.81
C ASN A 257 5.54 -12.23 -20.92
N GLU A 258 5.51 -12.71 -22.17
CA GLU A 258 6.08 -11.99 -23.33
C GLU A 258 5.25 -10.76 -23.72
N GLU A 259 3.93 -10.78 -23.54
CA GLU A 259 3.06 -9.60 -23.75
C GLU A 259 3.34 -8.51 -22.71
N ALA A 260 3.62 -8.91 -21.46
CA ALA A 260 3.95 -7.99 -20.39
C ALA A 260 5.26 -7.23 -20.68
N LYS A 261 6.26 -7.86 -21.32
CA LYS A 261 7.46 -7.14 -21.77
C LYS A 261 7.13 -5.99 -22.73
N GLU A 262 6.22 -6.18 -23.68
CA GLU A 262 5.86 -5.12 -24.62
C GLU A 262 5.13 -3.95 -23.93
N ILE A 263 4.28 -4.25 -22.94
CA ILE A 263 3.60 -3.27 -22.10
C ILE A 263 4.63 -2.51 -21.24
N PHE A 264 5.53 -3.20 -20.54
CA PHE A 264 6.61 -2.60 -19.73
C PHE A 264 7.50 -1.64 -20.54
N TYR A 265 7.89 -2.03 -21.76
CA TYR A 265 8.68 -1.17 -22.64
C TYR A 265 7.90 0.03 -23.21
N LYS A 266 6.56 -0.06 -23.32
CA LYS A 266 5.72 1.11 -23.61
C LYS A 266 5.60 2.03 -22.40
N THR A 267 5.51 1.46 -21.20
CA THR A 267 5.45 2.18 -19.91
C THR A 267 6.72 3.00 -19.63
N LEU A 268 7.91 2.47 -19.92
CA LEU A 268 9.18 3.19 -19.73
C LEU A 268 9.43 4.34 -20.75
N LYS A 269 8.69 4.37 -21.86
CA LYS A 269 8.91 5.33 -22.96
C LYS A 269 7.98 6.55 -22.90
N ASN A 270 6.97 6.56 -22.02
CA ASN A 270 6.02 7.65 -21.78
C ASN A 270 6.11 8.14 -20.34
#